data_AF-A0A388P1T3-F1
#
_entry.id   AF-A0A388P1T3-F1
#
_cell.length_a   1.000
_cell.length_b   1.000
_cell.length_c   1.000
_cell.angle_alpha   90.00
_cell.angle_beta   90.00
_cell.angle_gamma   90.00
#
_symmetry.space_group_name_H-M   'P 1'
#
loop_
_entity.id
_entity.type
_entity.pdbx_description
1 polymer ?
#
loop_
_entity_poly.entity_id
_entity_poly.type
_entity_poly.pdbx_seq_one_letter_code
_entity_poly.pdbx_strand_id
1 'polypeptide(L)'
;MRKSIKITNSVITSKDVEDLRLGLAKTLNPDLSKDNALLISKSYSAAIKGVNNNLRISPGNYTITTKNYDLPVTVINDFTESVSLDLIITTTNSRVLVEDVPRITIDGQSQIQIEVPIEVIASGDTSLRLQLYTPKGELIGLEQRIPLRLAVISPVTTWLTTGMAIILLLAAIVQSVRRVKSRRGK
;
A
#
# COMPACT_ATOMS: atom_id res chain seq x y z
N MET A 1 16.48 -7.04 18.84
CA MET A 1 16.97 -5.89 19.64
C MET A 1 18.14 -5.16 18.99
N ARG A 2 19.28 -5.79 18.70
CA ARG A 2 20.43 -5.08 18.08
C ARG A 2 20.18 -4.52 16.66
N LYS A 3 19.35 -5.18 15.87
CA LYS A 3 19.09 -4.81 14.46
C LYS A 3 18.17 -3.59 14.33
N SER A 4 17.19 -3.44 15.22
CA SER A 4 16.27 -2.29 15.24
C SER A 4 16.94 -1.00 15.72
N ILE A 5 17.93 -1.08 16.59
CA ILE A 5 18.68 0.08 17.12
C ILE A 5 19.56 0.75 16.06
N LYS A 6 20.07 -0.02 15.08
CA LYS A 6 20.91 0.53 14.00
C LYS A 6 20.10 1.38 13.01
N ILE A 7 18.81 1.05 12.88
CA ILE A 7 17.94 1.58 11.83
C ILE A 7 17.41 2.97 12.18
N THR A 8 17.02 3.18 13.44
CA THR A 8 16.66 4.52 13.95
C THR A 8 17.87 5.46 14.00
N ASN A 9 19.09 4.90 14.04
CA ASN A 9 20.34 5.66 14.16
C ASN A 9 20.75 6.35 12.84
N SER A 10 20.22 5.90 11.70
CA SER A 10 20.74 6.31 10.39
C SER A 10 19.96 7.44 9.71
N VAL A 11 18.75 7.78 10.17
CA VAL A 11 17.86 8.72 9.43
C VAL A 11 17.27 9.86 10.24
N ILE A 12 17.22 9.79 11.57
CA ILE A 12 16.58 10.86 12.35
C ILE A 12 17.50 11.29 13.48
N THR A 13 17.88 12.57 13.46
CA THR A 13 18.64 13.26 14.52
C THR A 13 17.69 14.09 15.38
N SER A 14 16.43 13.67 15.47
CA SER A 14 15.44 14.39 16.26
C SER A 14 15.69 14.21 17.75
N LYS A 15 15.32 15.25 18.50
CA LYS A 15 15.34 15.27 19.97
C LYS A 15 14.69 14.02 20.57
N ASP A 16 13.64 13.48 19.93
CA ASP A 16 12.94 12.27 20.38
C ASP A 16 13.82 10.99 20.26
N VAL A 17 14.61 10.88 19.20
CA VAL A 17 15.57 9.78 19.01
C VAL A 17 16.78 9.98 19.94
N GLU A 18 17.18 11.22 20.18
CA GLU A 18 18.27 11.56 21.10
C GLU A 18 17.91 11.25 22.56
N ASP A 19 16.69 11.54 23.00
CA ASP A 19 16.18 11.19 24.33
C ASP A 19 16.10 9.66 24.52
N LEU A 20 15.73 8.92 23.47
CA LEU A 20 15.82 7.45 23.45
C LEU A 20 17.26 6.94 23.56
N ARG A 21 18.23 7.58 22.88
CA ARG A 21 19.65 7.23 22.96
C ARG A 21 20.22 7.49 24.36
N LEU A 22 19.95 8.66 24.92
CA LEU A 22 20.36 9.04 26.28
C LEU A 22 19.76 8.08 27.31
N GLY A 23 18.54 7.64 27.06
CA GLY A 23 17.85 6.64 27.84
C GLY A 23 18.46 5.24 27.81
N LEU A 24 18.80 4.75 26.61
CA LEU A 24 19.51 3.48 26.43
C LEU A 24 20.93 3.54 26.98
N ALA A 25 21.62 4.66 26.83
CA ALA A 25 22.94 4.88 27.41
C ALA A 25 22.91 4.75 28.95
N LYS A 26 21.84 5.23 29.60
CA LYS A 26 21.64 5.02 31.04
C LYS A 26 21.50 3.54 31.38
N THR A 27 20.83 2.72 30.56
CA THR A 27 20.70 1.26 30.80
C THR A 27 21.98 0.46 30.64
N LEU A 28 22.99 1.01 29.97
CA LEU A 28 24.30 0.40 29.80
C LEU A 28 25.25 0.71 30.97
N ASN A 29 24.79 1.46 31.99
CA ASN A 29 25.58 1.75 33.18
C ASN A 29 25.75 0.48 34.04
N PRO A 30 26.99 0.03 34.31
CA PRO A 30 27.26 -1.18 35.09
C PRO A 30 26.81 -1.12 36.56
N ASP A 31 26.49 0.06 37.08
CA ASP A 31 26.00 0.27 38.46
C ASP A 31 24.48 0.05 38.63
N LEU A 32 23.77 -0.38 37.59
CA LEU A 32 22.32 -0.59 37.63
C LEU A 32 21.91 -1.92 38.26
N SER A 33 21.18 -1.85 39.37
CA SER A 33 20.52 -3.00 40.01
C SER A 33 19.53 -3.70 39.06
N LYS A 34 19.46 -5.04 39.13
CA LYS A 34 18.69 -5.92 38.22
C LYS A 34 17.20 -5.58 38.15
N ASP A 35 16.61 -5.12 39.24
CA ASP A 35 15.19 -4.75 39.31
C ASP A 35 14.89 -3.43 38.59
N ASN A 36 15.83 -2.48 38.65
CA ASN A 36 15.74 -1.21 37.91
C ASN A 36 15.91 -1.45 36.41
N ALA A 37 16.80 -2.35 36.01
CA ALA A 37 16.97 -2.73 34.60
C ALA A 37 15.68 -3.32 34.00
N LEU A 38 14.91 -4.10 34.78
CA LEU A 38 13.65 -4.69 34.32
C LEU A 38 12.54 -3.64 34.16
N LEU A 39 12.40 -2.72 35.12
CA LEU A 39 11.44 -1.62 35.05
C LEU A 39 11.75 -0.65 33.90
N ILE A 40 13.02 -0.36 33.67
CA ILE A 40 13.47 0.47 32.55
C ILE A 40 13.24 -0.26 31.23
N SER A 41 13.53 -1.56 31.12
CA SER A 41 13.27 -2.31 29.88
C SER A 41 11.78 -2.32 29.48
N LYS A 42 10.87 -2.39 30.45
CA LYS A 42 9.42 -2.32 30.21
C LYS A 42 8.97 -0.93 29.76
N SER A 43 9.42 0.14 30.42
CA SER A 43 9.05 1.51 30.04
C SER A 43 9.61 1.93 28.66
N TYR A 44 10.82 1.48 28.32
CA TYR A 44 11.42 1.76 27.00
C TYR A 44 10.73 0.98 25.87
N SER A 45 10.25 -0.24 26.11
CA SER A 45 9.48 -0.98 25.11
C SER A 45 8.18 -0.27 24.70
N ALA A 46 7.56 0.47 25.63
CA ALA A 46 6.37 1.29 25.36
C ALA A 46 6.73 2.59 24.62
N ALA A 47 7.83 3.25 25.00
CA ALA A 47 8.33 4.45 24.31
C ALA A 47 8.74 4.15 22.86
N ILE A 48 9.40 3.02 22.61
CA ILE A 48 9.78 2.57 21.25
C ILE A 48 8.54 2.24 20.41
N LYS A 49 7.47 1.70 21.00
CA LYS A 49 6.20 1.50 20.30
C LYS A 49 5.52 2.82 19.91
N GLY A 50 5.60 3.84 20.76
CA GLY A 50 5.09 5.19 20.45
C GLY A 50 5.81 5.81 19.26
N VAL A 51 7.14 5.78 19.26
CA VAL A 51 7.98 6.33 18.18
C VAL A 51 7.76 5.62 16.84
N ASN A 52 7.51 4.31 16.84
CA ASN A 52 7.20 3.57 15.60
C ASN A 52 5.83 3.94 14.99
N ASN A 53 4.92 4.56 15.74
CA ASN A 53 3.62 4.98 15.21
C ASN A 53 3.64 6.40 14.63
N ASN A 54 4.70 7.17 14.91
CA ASN A 54 4.85 8.54 14.40
C ASN A 54 5.07 8.57 12.89
N LEU A 55 5.49 7.46 12.28
CA LEU A 55 5.56 7.34 10.84
C LEU A 55 4.74 6.14 10.38
N ARG A 56 3.66 6.41 9.67
CA ARG A 56 2.68 5.38 9.27
C ARG A 56 2.06 5.68 7.92
N ILE A 57 1.49 4.65 7.34
CA ILE A 57 0.66 4.74 6.13
C ILE A 57 -0.80 4.65 6.57
N SER A 58 -1.65 5.53 6.03
CA SER A 58 -3.09 5.50 6.33
C SER A 58 -3.74 4.23 5.78
N PRO A 59 -4.64 3.58 6.54
CA PRO A 59 -5.40 2.45 6.03
C PRO A 59 -6.36 2.89 4.92
N GLY A 60 -6.73 1.96 4.04
CA GLY A 60 -7.69 2.20 2.98
C GLY A 60 -8.33 0.91 2.48
N ASN A 61 -9.47 1.05 1.82
CA ASN A 61 -10.21 -0.05 1.17
C ASN A 61 -10.68 0.46 -0.19
N TYR A 62 -10.26 -0.19 -1.27
CA TYR A 62 -10.53 0.31 -2.62
C TYR A 62 -11.22 -0.74 -3.49
N THR A 63 -12.14 -0.28 -4.34
CA THR A 63 -12.73 -1.08 -5.41
C THR A 63 -12.32 -0.47 -6.74
N ILE A 64 -11.58 -1.23 -7.53
CA ILE A 64 -10.99 -0.78 -8.79
C ILE A 64 -11.75 -1.43 -9.94
N THR A 65 -12.33 -0.61 -10.82
CA THR A 65 -13.14 -1.04 -11.97
C THR A 65 -12.46 -0.75 -13.31
N THR A 66 -11.31 -0.07 -13.29
CA THR A 66 -10.53 0.31 -14.47
C THR A 66 -9.24 -0.50 -14.55
N LYS A 67 -8.71 -0.65 -15.79
CA LYS A 67 -7.45 -1.35 -16.01
C LYS A 67 -6.26 -0.61 -15.38
N ASN A 68 -6.18 0.70 -15.59
CA ASN A 68 -5.17 1.55 -14.97
C ASN A 68 -5.85 2.43 -13.93
N TYR A 69 -5.21 2.60 -12.78
CA TYR A 69 -5.74 3.39 -11.68
C TYR A 69 -4.60 3.99 -10.84
N ASP A 70 -4.74 5.25 -10.46
CA ASP A 70 -3.80 5.92 -9.57
C ASP A 70 -4.30 5.80 -8.14
N LEU A 71 -3.71 4.87 -7.39
CA LEU A 71 -4.13 4.55 -6.03
C LEU A 71 -3.62 5.63 -5.05
N PRO A 72 -4.51 6.37 -4.37
CA PRO A 72 -4.08 7.37 -3.41
C PRO A 72 -3.63 6.71 -2.11
N VAL A 73 -2.35 6.88 -1.76
CA VAL A 73 -1.75 6.38 -0.53
C VAL A 73 -1.28 7.56 0.32
N THR A 74 -1.81 7.69 1.53
CA THR A 74 -1.42 8.74 2.46
C THR A 74 -0.33 8.26 3.40
N VAL A 75 0.76 9.00 3.51
CA VAL A 75 1.83 8.77 4.48
C VAL A 75 1.84 9.92 5.47
N ILE A 76 1.90 9.59 6.76
CA ILE A 76 1.75 10.53 7.87
C ILE A 76 3.05 10.54 8.67
N ASN A 77 3.60 11.73 8.87
CA ASN A 77 4.79 12.00 9.67
C ASN A 77 4.44 12.89 10.87
N ASP A 78 4.32 12.29 12.05
CA ASP A 78 4.12 12.99 13.31
C ASP A 78 5.46 13.38 14.00
N PHE A 79 6.62 13.11 13.39
CA PHE A 79 7.89 13.64 13.88
C PHE A 79 7.96 15.14 13.67
N THR A 80 8.74 15.85 14.48
CA THR A 80 8.97 17.29 14.31
C THR A 80 9.91 17.63 13.15
N GLU A 81 10.70 16.65 12.69
CA GLU A 81 11.63 16.80 11.58
C GLU A 81 11.05 16.26 10.27
N SER A 82 11.52 16.81 9.15
CA SER A 82 11.24 16.29 7.82
C SER A 82 11.95 14.96 7.59
N VAL A 83 11.28 14.01 6.94
CA VAL A 83 11.79 12.64 6.71
C VAL A 83 11.69 12.30 5.22
N SER A 84 12.80 11.84 4.64
CA SER A 84 12.83 11.27 3.29
C SER A 84 12.76 9.75 3.33
N LEU A 85 11.91 9.16 2.50
CA LEU A 85 11.56 7.74 2.51
C LEU A 85 11.40 7.20 1.10
N ASP A 86 11.65 5.90 0.95
CA ASP A 86 11.34 5.13 -0.24
C ASP A 86 10.14 4.21 0.08
N LEU A 87 9.08 4.27 -0.72
CA LEU A 87 7.87 3.48 -0.53
C LEU A 87 7.98 2.19 -1.36
N ILE A 88 8.10 1.05 -0.69
CA ILE A 88 8.13 -0.26 -1.33
C ILE A 88 6.76 -0.91 -1.22
N ILE A 89 6.20 -1.29 -2.37
CA ILE A 89 4.88 -1.89 -2.47
C ILE A 89 5.02 -3.26 -3.08
N THR A 90 4.48 -4.26 -2.40
CA THR A 90 4.48 -5.65 -2.87
C THR A 90 3.05 -6.17 -2.94
N THR A 91 2.76 -6.96 -3.97
CA THR A 91 1.44 -7.55 -4.17
C THR A 91 1.41 -8.95 -3.59
N THR A 92 0.25 -9.35 -3.08
CA THR A 92 0.05 -10.73 -2.57
C THR A 92 -0.17 -11.75 -3.68
N ASN A 93 -0.51 -11.30 -4.88
CA ASN A 93 -0.67 -12.12 -6.08
C ASN A 93 -0.39 -11.31 -7.35
N SER A 94 -0.34 -11.99 -8.49
CA SER A 94 -0.04 -11.39 -9.81
C SER A 94 -1.24 -10.70 -10.49
N ARG A 95 -2.33 -10.39 -9.77
CA ARG A 95 -3.51 -9.74 -10.35
C ARG A 95 -3.34 -8.25 -10.58
N VAL A 96 -2.37 -7.64 -9.90
CA VAL A 96 -2.04 -6.21 -9.98
C VAL A 96 -0.54 -6.08 -10.18
N LEU A 97 -0.16 -5.21 -11.09
CA LEU A 97 1.18 -4.68 -11.21
C LEU A 97 1.19 -3.28 -10.58
N VAL A 98 2.25 -2.97 -9.87
CA VAL A 98 2.45 -1.68 -9.21
C VAL A 98 3.70 -1.08 -9.81
N GLU A 99 3.61 0.17 -10.26
CA GLU A 99 4.76 0.90 -10.77
C GLU A 99 5.61 1.46 -9.62
N ASP A 100 6.89 1.69 -9.89
CA ASP A 100 7.80 2.28 -8.91
C ASP A 100 7.41 3.73 -8.63
N VAL A 101 7.38 4.07 -7.35
CA VAL A 101 7.05 5.40 -6.85
C VAL A 101 8.36 6.14 -6.56
N PRO A 102 8.49 7.43 -6.93
CA PRO A 102 9.67 8.20 -6.60
C PRO A 102 9.83 8.37 -5.09
N ARG A 103 11.05 8.66 -4.65
CA ARG A 103 11.36 9.02 -3.26
C ARG A 103 10.46 10.15 -2.79
N ILE A 104 9.94 10.00 -1.57
CA ILE A 104 9.05 10.97 -0.93
C ILE A 104 9.79 11.69 0.20
N THR A 105 9.46 12.96 0.38
CA THR A 105 9.90 13.76 1.53
C THR A 105 8.66 14.34 2.18
N ILE A 106 8.55 14.17 3.50
CA ILE A 106 7.38 14.56 4.28
C ILE A 106 7.88 15.46 5.39
N ASP A 107 7.37 16.69 5.45
CA ASP A 107 7.72 17.63 6.51
C ASP A 107 7.29 17.12 7.88
N GLY A 108 7.88 17.68 8.93
CA GLY A 108 7.50 17.36 10.29
C GLY A 108 6.04 17.72 10.57
N GLN A 109 5.36 16.88 11.34
CA GLN A 109 3.97 17.03 11.76
C GLN A 109 3.02 17.24 10.57
N SER A 110 3.28 16.54 9.48
CA SER A 110 2.56 16.69 8.22
C SER A 110 2.20 15.33 7.60
N GLN A 111 1.40 15.38 6.54
CA GLN A 111 1.04 14.20 5.76
C GLN A 111 1.06 14.53 4.28
N ILE A 112 1.39 13.54 3.46
CA ILE A 112 1.37 13.64 2.00
C ILE A 112 0.53 12.52 1.41
N GLN A 113 -0.19 12.82 0.33
CA GLN A 113 -0.87 11.81 -0.49
C GLN A 113 -0.07 11.58 -1.76
N ILE A 114 0.23 10.31 -2.01
CA ILE A 114 1.01 9.85 -3.15
C ILE A 114 0.08 9.05 -4.05
N GLU A 115 0.15 9.33 -5.34
CA GLU A 115 -0.56 8.55 -6.35
C GLU A 115 0.34 7.40 -6.79
N VAL A 116 -0.10 6.18 -6.51
CA VAL A 116 0.60 4.95 -6.86
C VAL A 116 -0.06 4.36 -8.10
N PRO A 117 0.59 4.42 -9.28
CA PRO A 117 0.03 3.85 -10.50
C PRO A 117 -0.03 2.33 -10.37
N ILE A 118 -1.23 1.78 -10.61
CA ILE A 118 -1.46 0.34 -10.64
C ILE A 118 -2.12 -0.09 -11.95
N GLU A 119 -1.67 -1.24 -12.47
CA GLU A 119 -2.30 -1.92 -13.60
C GLU A 119 -2.97 -3.21 -13.11
N VAL A 120 -4.26 -3.33 -13.37
CA VAL A 120 -5.07 -4.50 -13.06
C VAL A 120 -5.02 -5.47 -14.22
N ILE A 121 -4.48 -6.67 -13.95
CA ILE A 121 -4.33 -7.76 -14.90
C ILE A 121 -5.55 -8.70 -14.85
N ALA A 122 -6.14 -8.90 -13.67
CA ALA A 122 -7.28 -9.79 -13.50
C ALA A 122 -8.19 -9.36 -12.33
N SER A 123 -9.49 -9.64 -12.47
CA SER A 123 -10.49 -9.39 -11.44
C SER A 123 -10.37 -10.34 -10.24
N GLY A 124 -10.96 -9.96 -9.11
CA GLY A 124 -10.92 -10.70 -7.84
C GLY A 124 -10.34 -9.87 -6.68
N ASP A 125 -10.19 -10.51 -5.52
CA ASP A 125 -9.62 -9.85 -4.35
C ASP A 125 -8.09 -9.97 -4.32
N THR A 126 -7.42 -8.91 -3.88
CA THR A 126 -5.99 -8.89 -3.62
C THR A 126 -5.67 -7.95 -2.46
N SER A 127 -4.41 -7.91 -2.04
CA SER A 127 -3.94 -6.90 -1.11
C SER A 127 -2.54 -6.44 -1.47
N LEU A 128 -2.32 -5.13 -1.30
CA LEU A 128 -1.01 -4.51 -1.37
C LEU A 128 -0.40 -4.47 0.03
N ARG A 129 0.88 -4.78 0.11
CA ARG A 129 1.72 -4.65 1.29
C ARG A 129 2.66 -3.48 1.08
N LEU A 130 2.54 -2.47 1.92
CA LEU A 130 3.29 -1.24 1.84
C LEU A 130 4.28 -1.16 3.00
N GLN A 131 5.51 -0.81 2.67
CA GLN A 131 6.63 -0.72 3.61
C GLN A 131 7.43 0.55 3.33
N LEU A 132 7.79 1.28 4.37
CA LEU A 132 8.59 2.50 4.26
C LEU A 132 10.04 2.16 4.54
N TYR A 133 10.92 2.55 3.62
CA TYR A 133 12.36 2.36 3.73
C TYR A 133 13.06 3.71 3.80
N THR A 134 14.20 3.72 4.46
CA THR A 134 15.11 4.86 4.40
C THR A 134 15.86 4.89 3.07
N PRO A 135 16.43 6.04 2.69
CA PRO A 135 17.37 6.13 1.57
C PRO A 135 18.58 5.20 1.68
N LYS A 136 18.86 4.67 2.89
CA LYS A 136 19.93 3.72 3.19
C LYS A 136 19.45 2.26 3.13
N GLY A 137 18.19 2.00 2.75
CA GLY A 137 17.62 0.67 2.60
C GLY A 137 17.17 0.01 3.91
N GLU A 138 16.92 0.79 4.96
CA GLU A 138 16.47 0.27 6.25
C GLU A 138 14.96 0.45 6.45
N LEU A 139 14.26 -0.61 6.86
CA LEU A 139 12.81 -0.58 7.09
C LEU A 139 12.45 0.28 8.31
N ILE A 140 11.56 1.26 8.13
CA ILE A 140 11.03 2.12 9.19
C ILE A 140 9.50 2.04 9.25
N GLY A 141 8.96 2.19 10.47
CA GLY A 141 7.52 2.18 10.72
C GLY A 141 6.94 0.77 10.71
N LEU A 142 5.61 0.71 10.64
CA LEU A 142 4.85 -0.54 10.55
C LEU A 142 4.47 -0.84 9.10
N GLU A 143 4.48 -2.14 8.75
CA GLU A 143 3.91 -2.60 7.49
C GLU A 143 2.40 -2.33 7.47
N GLN A 144 1.93 -1.71 6.39
CA GLN A 144 0.50 -1.48 6.16
C GLN A 144 -0.01 -2.39 5.03
N ARG A 145 -1.21 -2.95 5.22
CA ARG A 145 -1.90 -3.71 4.17
C ARG A 145 -3.13 -2.97 3.70
N ILE A 146 -3.29 -2.86 2.38
CA ILE A 146 -4.44 -2.25 1.74
C ILE A 146 -5.14 -3.34 0.91
N PRO A 147 -6.32 -3.81 1.33
CA PRO A 147 -7.12 -4.72 0.51
C PRO A 147 -7.71 -3.98 -0.70
N LEU A 148 -7.68 -4.67 -1.84
CA LEU A 148 -8.24 -4.20 -3.10
C LEU A 148 -9.26 -5.21 -3.61
N ARG A 149 -10.41 -4.69 -4.07
CA ARG A 149 -11.40 -5.44 -4.84
C ARG A 149 -11.31 -5.05 -6.30
N LEU A 150 -11.03 -6.01 -7.17
CA LEU A 150 -10.81 -5.75 -8.60
C LEU A 150 -12.01 -6.27 -9.40
N ALA A 151 -12.69 -5.35 -10.10
CA ALA A 151 -13.87 -5.62 -10.90
C ALA A 151 -13.72 -5.03 -12.31
N VAL A 152 -12.62 -5.38 -12.98
CA VAL A 152 -12.29 -4.88 -14.32
C VAL A 152 -12.88 -5.78 -15.38
N ILE A 153 -13.51 -5.19 -16.39
CA ILE A 153 -14.00 -5.91 -17.58
C ILE A 153 -12.97 -5.72 -18.69
N SER A 154 -12.55 -6.83 -19.30
CA SER A 154 -11.62 -6.78 -20.44
C SER A 154 -12.28 -6.09 -21.65
N PRO A 155 -11.65 -5.05 -22.25
CA PRO A 155 -12.16 -4.41 -23.46
C PRO A 155 -12.36 -5.38 -24.63
N VAL A 156 -11.50 -6.41 -24.72
CA VAL A 156 -11.57 -7.44 -25.77
C VAL A 156 -12.86 -8.25 -25.66
N THR A 157 -13.24 -8.64 -24.45
CA THR A 157 -14.47 -9.39 -24.20
C THR A 157 -15.71 -8.56 -24.53
N THR A 158 -15.69 -7.28 -24.20
CA THR A 158 -16.78 -6.36 -24.54
C THR A 158 -16.97 -6.28 -26.05
N TRP A 159 -15.89 -6.08 -26.83
CA TRP A 159 -15.99 -6.00 -28.28
C TRP A 159 -16.49 -7.31 -28.92
N LEU A 160 -16.00 -8.46 -28.46
CA LEU A 160 -16.44 -9.76 -28.94
C LEU A 160 -17.94 -9.98 -28.68
N THR A 161 -18.39 -9.66 -27.46
CA THR A 161 -19.79 -9.82 -27.05
C THR A 161 -20.70 -8.89 -27.85
N THR A 162 -20.31 -7.62 -28.02
CA THR A 162 -21.05 -6.65 -28.84
C THR A 162 -21.13 -7.09 -30.30
N GLY A 163 -20.02 -7.56 -30.88
CA GLY A 163 -19.98 -8.10 -32.25
C GLY A 163 -20.92 -9.29 -32.42
N MET A 164 -20.89 -10.25 -31.50
CA MET A 164 -21.81 -11.40 -31.52
C MET A 164 -23.26 -10.98 -31.37
N ALA A 165 -23.57 -10.02 -30.50
CA ALA A 165 -24.92 -9.49 -30.33
C ALA A 165 -25.46 -8.88 -31.64
N ILE A 166 -24.64 -8.13 -32.36
CA ILE A 166 -24.99 -7.56 -33.68
C ILE A 166 -25.25 -8.68 -34.70
N ILE A 167 -24.37 -9.67 -34.77
CA ILE A 167 -24.53 -10.82 -35.69
C ILE A 167 -25.83 -11.58 -35.39
N LEU A 168 -26.13 -11.84 -34.12
CA LEU A 168 -27.36 -12.51 -33.70
C LEU A 168 -28.61 -11.69 -34.05
N LEU A 169 -28.56 -10.37 -33.89
CA LEU A 169 -29.66 -9.49 -34.26
C LEU A 169 -29.93 -9.55 -35.78
N LEU A 170 -28.89 -9.50 -36.61
CA LEU A 170 -29.03 -9.64 -38.07
C LEU A 170 -29.57 -11.02 -38.45
N ALA A 171 -29.07 -12.08 -37.83
CA ALA A 171 -29.56 -13.43 -38.05
C ALA A 171 -31.04 -13.57 -37.69
N ALA A 172 -31.47 -12.97 -36.57
CA ALA A 172 -32.88 -12.95 -36.16
C ALA A 172 -33.78 -12.22 -37.18
N ILE A 173 -33.32 -11.09 -37.73
CA ILE A 173 -34.04 -10.37 -38.80
C ILE A 173 -34.20 -11.26 -40.05
N VAL A 174 -33.10 -11.85 -40.53
CA VAL A 174 -33.12 -12.72 -41.72
C VAL A 174 -34.02 -13.95 -41.50
N GLN A 175 -33.91 -14.59 -40.33
CA GLN A 175 -34.76 -15.73 -39.96
C GLN A 175 -36.24 -15.33 -39.90
N SER A 176 -36.55 -14.15 -39.36
CA SER A 176 -37.92 -13.62 -39.30
C SER A 176 -38.51 -13.45 -40.69
N VAL A 177 -37.80 -12.77 -41.60
CA VAL A 177 -38.25 -12.56 -42.99
C VAL A 177 -38.41 -13.88 -43.73
N ARG A 178 -37.44 -14.79 -43.62
CA ARG A 178 -37.49 -16.13 -44.23
C ARG A 178 -38.70 -16.92 -43.72
N ARG A 179 -38.98 -16.86 -42.41
CA ARG A 179 -40.13 -17.54 -41.78
C ARG A 179 -41.46 -17.01 -42.30
N VAL A 180 -41.62 -15.69 -42.46
CA VAL A 180 -42.86 -15.08 -42.98
C VAL A 180 -43.10 -15.48 -44.44
N LYS A 181 -42.06 -15.45 -45.29
CA LYS A 181 -42.18 -15.84 -46.71
C LYS A 181 -42.56 -17.31 -46.89
N SER A 182 -42.03 -18.20 -46.06
CA SER A 182 -42.36 -19.63 -46.10
C SER A 182 -43.81 -19.97 -45.75
N ARG A 183 -44.55 -19.09 -45.05
CA ARG A 183 -45.96 -19.32 -44.69
C ARG A 183 -46.96 -18.90 -45.77
N ARG A 184 -46.53 -18.12 -46.78
CA ARG A 184 -47.39 -17.66 -47.89
C ARG A 184 -47.35 -18.57 -49.13
N GLY A 185 -46.50 -19.60 -49.13
CA GLY A 185 -46.33 -20.53 -50.26
C GLY A 185 -46.96 -21.91 -50.04
N LYS A 186 -47.95 -22.03 -49.16
CA LYS A 186 -48.69 -23.26 -48.87
C LYS A 186 -50.18 -22.99 -48.96
#